data_AF-A0A5C6M893-F1
#
_entry.id   AF-A0A5C6M893-F1
#
_cell.length_a   1.000
_cell.length_b   1.000
_cell.length_c   1.000
_cell.angle_alpha   90.00
_cell.angle_beta   90.00
_cell.angle_gamma   90.00
#
_symmetry.space_group_name_H-M   'P 1'
#
loop_
_entity.id
_entity.type
_entity.pdbx_description
1 polymer ?
#
loop_
_entity_poly.entity_id
_entity_poly.type
_entity_poly.pdbx_seq_one_letter_code
_entity_poly.pdbx_strand_id
1 'polypeptide(L)'
;MVYWMTANRRLHFNFALDRALEHCRALQPPLLILEPLRCDYRWASRRLHAFVIQGMRDNAAEARRNGHAYAGWVERSPGGGSGLLQQIAARACTFVTDDYPCFFLPRMIRAVGRQLPVLLEAVDSNGLLPMRAADQIFPTAYAFRRFLQKQLTPHLTDCPTPQPLADPAIPRLSQLPDLFERWPGLCSDGELADPTGWLDTIPIDQSVRETIYTGGAVAARQCLSLFLTRKLARYGEERNEPDADVASGLSPWLHFGHISVHEVFQQLAEQEKWNTGLLADPKQTRGSRNGWWGMSESAESFLDELVTWRELGFNMCWQDRRYDRWESIPDWARKNPARTLHGPQA
;
A
#
# COMPACT_ATOMS: atom_id res chain seq x y z
N MET A 1 3.41 -20.39 8.62
CA MET A 1 3.49 -19.33 7.59
C MET A 1 3.52 -17.99 8.29
N VAL A 2 4.36 -17.04 7.85
CA VAL A 2 4.32 -15.66 8.32
C VAL A 2 4.00 -14.72 7.16
N TYR A 3 2.91 -13.97 7.28
CA TYR A 3 2.73 -12.76 6.48
C TYR A 3 3.33 -11.57 7.23
N TRP A 4 4.48 -11.10 6.77
CA TRP A 4 5.16 -9.91 7.28
C TRP A 4 4.66 -8.68 6.53
N MET A 5 3.61 -8.06 7.06
CA MET A 5 2.92 -6.91 6.49
C MET A 5 3.71 -5.62 6.77
N THR A 6 4.11 -4.89 5.73
CA THR A 6 4.96 -3.68 5.87
C THR A 6 4.39 -2.44 5.17
N ALA A 7 3.76 -2.61 4.01
CA ALA A 7 3.23 -1.53 3.16
C ALA A 7 1.74 -1.68 2.87
N ASN A 8 1.25 -2.89 2.62
CA ASN A 8 -0.14 -3.15 2.26
C ASN A 8 -0.94 -3.50 3.52
N ARG A 9 -1.17 -2.51 4.39
CA ARG A 9 -1.73 -2.69 5.74
C ARG A 9 -3.24 -2.97 5.76
N ARG A 10 -3.65 -4.03 5.08
CA ARG A 10 -5.04 -4.47 4.93
C ARG A 10 -5.11 -5.98 4.78
N LEU A 11 -6.24 -6.55 5.20
CA LEU A 11 -6.55 -7.98 5.10
C LEU A 11 -7.58 -8.33 4.01
N HIS A 12 -7.94 -7.35 3.17
CA HIS A 12 -8.82 -7.51 2.01
C HIS A 12 -8.08 -7.08 0.75
N PHE A 13 -8.37 -7.70 -0.39
CA PHE A 13 -7.79 -7.34 -1.69
C PHE A 13 -6.26 -7.18 -1.62
N ASN A 14 -5.59 -8.23 -1.14
CA ASN A 14 -4.15 -8.20 -0.90
C ASN A 14 -3.45 -9.47 -1.44
N PHE A 15 -2.75 -9.35 -2.57
CA PHE A 15 -2.01 -10.46 -3.19
C PHE A 15 -0.93 -11.06 -2.28
N ALA A 16 -0.28 -10.25 -1.42
CA ALA A 16 0.73 -10.78 -0.49
C ALA A 16 0.07 -11.70 0.56
N LEU A 17 -1.14 -11.37 0.99
CA LEU A 17 -1.91 -12.23 1.87
C LEU A 17 -2.44 -13.48 1.14
N ASP A 18 -2.95 -13.34 -0.09
CA ASP A 18 -3.36 -14.48 -0.92
C ASP A 18 -2.20 -15.47 -1.08
N ARG A 19 -1.00 -14.98 -1.40
CA ARG A 19 0.21 -15.80 -1.52
C ARG A 19 0.60 -16.49 -0.23
N ALA A 20 0.48 -15.82 0.92
CA ALA A 20 0.71 -16.45 2.22
C ALA A 20 -0.27 -17.61 2.46
N LEU A 21 -1.54 -17.43 2.08
CA LEU A 21 -2.58 -18.45 2.23
C LEU A 21 -2.39 -19.62 1.27
N GLU A 22 -1.92 -19.41 0.04
CA GLU A 22 -1.55 -20.49 -0.88
C GLU A 22 -0.54 -21.45 -0.26
N HIS A 23 0.52 -20.91 0.33
CA HIS A 23 1.50 -21.71 1.06
C HIS A 23 0.91 -22.37 2.33
N CYS A 24 -0.01 -21.71 3.04
CA CYS A 24 -0.75 -22.37 4.13
C CYS A 24 -1.52 -23.59 3.64
N ARG A 25 -2.17 -23.51 2.47
CA ARG A 25 -2.87 -24.66 1.87
C ARG A 25 -1.90 -25.75 1.45
N ALA A 26 -0.79 -25.38 0.82
CA ALA A 26 0.18 -26.34 0.30
C ALA A 26 0.97 -27.07 1.39
N LEU A 27 1.42 -26.34 2.42
CA LEU A 27 2.34 -26.86 3.44
C LEU A 27 1.62 -27.24 4.74
N GLN A 28 0.34 -26.87 4.88
CA GLN A 28 -0.47 -27.02 6.10
C GLN A 28 0.07 -26.35 7.39
N PRO A 29 0.87 -25.26 7.38
CA PRO A 29 1.15 -24.49 8.58
C PRO A 29 0.00 -23.52 8.88
N PRO A 30 -0.19 -23.11 10.15
CA PRO A 30 -1.05 -21.98 10.44
C PRO A 30 -0.46 -20.66 9.95
N LEU A 31 -1.33 -19.67 9.77
CA LEU A 31 -0.96 -18.30 9.43
C LEU A 31 -0.71 -17.45 10.68
N LEU A 32 0.43 -16.76 10.71
CA LEU A 32 0.69 -15.61 11.59
C LEU A 32 0.77 -14.34 10.73
N ILE A 33 -0.08 -13.36 11.02
CA ILE A 33 0.01 -12.02 10.43
C ILE A 33 0.82 -11.15 11.39
N LEU A 34 2.00 -10.69 10.95
CA LEU A 34 2.86 -9.80 11.72
C LEU A 34 2.87 -8.43 11.05
N GLU A 35 2.39 -7.41 11.76
CA GLU A 35 2.40 -6.02 11.31
C GLU A 35 3.29 -5.19 12.23
N PRO A 36 4.60 -5.06 11.94
CA PRO A 36 5.49 -4.25 12.75
C PRO A 36 5.46 -2.76 12.33
N LEU A 37 5.60 -1.88 13.33
CA LEU A 37 5.76 -0.45 13.14
C LEU A 37 6.99 0.04 13.92
N ARG A 38 8.00 0.48 13.18
CA ARG A 38 9.26 0.99 13.75
C ARG A 38 9.12 2.43 14.22
N CYS A 39 9.95 2.84 15.17
CA CYS A 39 10.01 4.23 15.63
C CYS A 39 11.26 4.98 15.13
N ASP A 40 12.23 4.26 14.54
CA ASP A 40 13.56 4.77 14.20
C ASP A 40 13.73 5.15 12.71
N TYR A 41 12.80 5.94 12.17
CA TYR A 41 12.93 6.50 10.81
C TYR A 41 12.66 8.00 10.79
N ARG A 42 13.27 8.70 9.81
CA ARG A 42 13.31 10.18 9.72
C ARG A 42 11.96 10.89 9.90
N TRP A 43 10.87 10.25 9.47
CA TRP A 43 9.53 10.84 9.47
C TRP A 43 8.59 10.19 10.49
N ALA A 44 9.12 9.36 11.39
CA ALA A 44 8.37 8.76 12.48
C ALA A 44 7.82 9.88 13.35
N SER A 45 6.49 9.96 13.44
CA SER A 45 5.80 11.08 14.07
C SER A 45 4.49 10.63 14.66
N ARG A 46 3.99 11.40 15.63
CA ARG A 46 2.73 11.12 16.31
C ARG A 46 1.57 10.96 15.33
N ARG A 47 1.49 11.81 14.30
CA ARG A 47 0.50 11.72 13.22
C ARG A 47 0.51 10.38 12.49
N LEU A 48 1.67 9.97 11.99
CA LEU A 48 1.76 8.76 11.16
C LEU A 48 1.56 7.51 12.00
N HIS A 49 2.14 7.47 13.20
CA HIS A 49 1.98 6.35 14.12
C HIS A 49 0.53 6.17 14.56
N ALA A 50 -0.16 7.25 14.96
CA ALA A 50 -1.58 7.19 15.29
C ALA A 50 -2.42 6.62 14.12
N PHE A 51 -2.18 7.12 12.90
CA PHE A 51 -2.92 6.69 11.71
C PHE A 51 -2.69 5.21 11.38
N VAL A 52 -1.46 4.71 11.49
CA VAL A 52 -1.15 3.30 11.27
C VAL A 52 -1.73 2.41 12.37
N ILE A 53 -1.63 2.80 13.65
CA ILE A 53 -2.13 2.00 14.78
C ILE A 53 -3.67 1.91 14.74
N GLN A 54 -4.36 2.97 14.32
CA GLN A 54 -5.80 2.91 14.05
C GLN A 54 -6.15 1.87 12.97
N GLY A 55 -5.28 1.68 11.97
CA GLY A 55 -5.43 0.61 10.99
C GLY A 55 -5.13 -0.78 11.54
N MET A 56 -4.14 -0.89 12.43
CA MET A 56 -3.87 -2.14 13.15
C MET A 56 -5.08 -2.62 13.96
N ARG A 57 -5.87 -1.70 14.54
CA ARG A 57 -7.14 -2.03 15.21
C ARG A 57 -8.12 -2.73 14.27
N ASP A 58 -8.30 -2.19 13.06
CA ASP A 58 -9.21 -2.77 12.06
C ASP A 58 -8.69 -4.15 11.60
N ASN A 59 -7.38 -4.30 11.39
CA ASN A 59 -6.76 -5.58 11.03
C ASN A 59 -6.89 -6.62 12.17
N ALA A 60 -6.70 -6.22 13.42
CA ALA A 60 -6.87 -7.09 14.59
C ALA A 60 -8.32 -7.60 14.70
N ALA A 61 -9.30 -6.71 14.52
CA ALA A 61 -10.71 -7.08 14.53
C ALA A 61 -11.06 -8.06 13.40
N GLU A 62 -10.55 -7.80 12.19
CA GLU A 62 -10.78 -8.67 11.03
C GLU A 62 -10.13 -10.04 11.17
N ALA A 63 -8.87 -10.11 11.64
CA ALA A 63 -8.18 -11.36 11.89
C ALA A 63 -8.91 -12.19 12.97
N ARG A 64 -9.32 -11.55 14.08
CA ARG A 64 -10.08 -12.18 15.17
C ARG A 64 -11.42 -12.73 14.66
N ARG A 65 -12.15 -11.95 13.87
CA ARG A 65 -13.44 -12.36 13.26
C ARG A 65 -13.30 -13.65 12.45
N ASN A 66 -12.16 -13.87 11.81
CA ASN A 66 -11.87 -15.05 11.00
C ASN A 66 -11.01 -16.12 11.72
N GLY A 67 -10.71 -15.92 13.02
CA GLY A 67 -9.95 -16.86 13.85
C GLY A 67 -8.46 -16.97 13.51
N HIS A 68 -7.84 -15.93 12.93
CA HIS A 68 -6.41 -15.91 12.62
C HIS A 68 -5.60 -15.14 13.65
N ALA A 69 -4.35 -15.57 13.87
CA ALA A 69 -3.42 -14.88 14.74
C ALA A 69 -2.87 -13.62 14.07
N TYR A 70 -3.00 -12.49 14.76
CA TYR A 70 -2.53 -11.19 14.33
C TYR A 70 -1.67 -10.55 15.42
N ALA A 71 -0.48 -10.09 15.04
CA ALA A 71 0.47 -9.43 15.90
C ALA A 71 0.73 -8.00 15.38
N GLY A 72 -0.06 -7.05 15.85
CA GLY A 72 0.25 -5.63 15.72
C GLY A 72 1.35 -5.27 16.70
N TRP A 73 2.57 -5.02 16.21
CA TRP A 73 3.75 -4.85 17.04
C TRP A 73 4.35 -3.46 16.81
N VAL A 74 4.35 -2.61 17.83
CA VAL A 74 4.90 -1.25 17.75
C VAL A 74 6.20 -1.18 18.56
N GLU A 75 7.27 -0.76 17.89
CA GLU A 75 8.58 -0.61 18.48
C GLU A 75 8.60 0.50 19.53
N ARG A 76 8.84 0.13 20.80
CA ARG A 76 8.82 1.08 21.93
C ARG A 76 10.12 1.85 22.12
N SER A 77 11.23 1.32 21.61
CA SER A 77 12.54 1.98 21.62
C SER A 77 13.36 1.56 20.40
N PRO A 78 14.27 2.40 19.88
CA PRO A 78 15.02 2.11 18.66
C PRO A 78 15.79 0.79 18.77
N GLY A 79 15.58 -0.11 17.82
CA GLY A 79 16.21 -1.43 17.82
C GLY A 79 15.53 -2.46 18.72
N GLY A 80 14.41 -2.11 19.36
CA GLY A 80 13.62 -3.02 20.19
C GLY A 80 13.09 -4.24 19.43
N GLY A 81 13.02 -4.18 18.09
CA GLY A 81 12.64 -5.30 17.23
C GLY A 81 13.81 -6.16 16.73
N SER A 82 15.05 -5.85 17.12
CA SER A 82 16.24 -6.55 16.62
C SER A 82 16.20 -8.04 16.99
N GLY A 83 16.38 -8.91 16.01
CA GLY A 83 16.33 -10.37 16.22
C GLY A 83 14.93 -10.99 16.17
N LEU A 84 13.86 -10.19 16.23
CA LEU A 84 12.48 -10.68 16.26
C LEU A 84 12.16 -11.58 15.05
N LEU A 85 12.44 -11.09 13.83
CA LEU A 85 12.14 -11.83 12.61
C LEU A 85 12.96 -13.12 12.49
N GLN A 86 14.22 -13.12 12.95
CA GLN A 86 15.09 -14.30 12.96
C GLN A 86 14.54 -15.38 13.91
N GLN A 87 14.05 -14.99 15.09
CA GLN A 87 13.45 -15.91 16.04
C GLN A 87 12.12 -16.49 15.54
N ILE A 88 11.28 -15.65 14.92
CA ILE A 88 10.07 -16.14 14.26
C ILE A 88 10.44 -17.12 13.14
N ALA A 89 11.47 -16.80 12.35
CA ALA A 89 11.91 -17.63 11.24
C ALA A 89 12.48 -18.99 11.64
N ALA A 90 13.03 -19.13 12.84
CA ALA A 90 13.45 -20.42 13.39
C ALA A 90 12.27 -21.41 13.55
N ARG A 91 11.02 -20.92 13.56
CA ARG A 91 9.79 -21.72 13.71
C ARG A 91 8.85 -21.59 12.50
N ALA A 92 9.21 -20.81 11.49
CA ALA A 92 8.40 -20.58 10.31
C ALA A 92 8.83 -21.52 9.17
N CYS A 93 7.89 -21.86 8.28
CA CYS A 93 8.19 -22.57 7.04
C CYS A 93 8.65 -21.63 5.92
N THR A 94 8.06 -20.44 5.84
CA THR A 94 8.33 -19.41 4.83
C THR A 94 7.72 -18.09 5.28
N PHE A 95 8.22 -17.00 4.70
CA PHE A 95 7.71 -15.64 4.87
C PHE A 95 7.18 -15.12 3.53
N VAL A 96 6.07 -14.40 3.60
CA VAL A 96 5.60 -13.53 2.53
C VAL A 96 5.57 -12.10 3.05
N THR A 97 5.96 -11.13 2.23
CA THR A 97 5.94 -9.69 2.55
C THR A 97 5.50 -8.87 1.34
N ASP A 98 5.34 -7.57 1.54
CA ASP A 98 4.93 -6.63 0.49
C ASP A 98 6.14 -6.18 -0.35
N ASP A 99 6.06 -6.25 -1.68
CA ASP A 99 7.03 -5.62 -2.58
C ASP A 99 6.61 -4.16 -2.80
N TYR A 100 7.25 -3.21 -2.12
CA TYR A 100 7.00 -1.77 -2.26
C TYR A 100 8.27 -1.07 -2.74
N PRO A 101 8.24 -0.24 -3.81
CA PRO A 101 9.46 0.10 -4.56
C PRO A 101 10.28 1.24 -3.94
N CYS A 102 9.69 2.03 -3.05
CA CYS A 102 10.33 3.21 -2.49
C CYS A 102 10.45 3.15 -0.96
N PHE A 103 10.91 4.25 -0.39
CA PHE A 103 11.26 4.41 1.02
C PHE A 103 12.38 3.43 1.45
N PHE A 104 12.53 3.17 2.75
CA PHE A 104 13.55 2.23 3.24
C PHE A 104 13.16 0.75 3.04
N LEU A 105 11.92 0.45 2.65
CA LEU A 105 11.35 -0.89 2.62
C LEU A 105 12.13 -1.87 1.71
N PRO A 106 12.49 -1.53 0.44
CA PRO A 106 13.31 -2.43 -0.39
C PRO A 106 14.65 -2.79 0.25
N ARG A 107 15.28 -1.83 0.95
CA ARG A 107 16.56 -2.06 1.62
C ARG A 107 16.38 -2.96 2.83
N MET A 108 15.31 -2.74 3.62
CA MET A 108 14.96 -3.56 4.77
C MET A 108 14.67 -5.00 4.36
N ILE A 109 13.82 -5.21 3.34
CA ILE A 109 13.45 -6.55 2.85
C ILE A 109 14.70 -7.31 2.38
N ARG A 110 15.59 -6.69 1.60
CA ARG A 110 16.85 -7.32 1.17
C ARG A 110 17.79 -7.64 2.34
N ALA A 111 17.88 -6.76 3.33
CA ALA A 111 18.73 -6.97 4.50
C ALA A 111 18.21 -8.11 5.37
N VAL A 112 16.90 -8.18 5.59
CA VAL A 112 16.23 -9.26 6.32
C VAL A 112 16.33 -10.57 5.55
N GLY A 113 16.04 -10.59 4.25
CA GLY A 113 16.06 -11.80 3.43
C GLY A 113 17.43 -12.50 3.38
N ARG A 114 18.54 -11.77 3.56
CA ARG A 114 19.89 -12.37 3.68
C ARG A 114 20.15 -13.06 5.03
N GLN A 115 19.33 -12.77 6.04
CA GLN A 115 19.49 -13.26 7.41
C GLN A 115 18.49 -14.36 7.76
N LEU A 116 17.39 -14.48 7.01
CA LEU A 116 16.38 -15.51 7.29
C LEU A 116 16.85 -16.88 6.78
N PRO A 117 16.70 -17.95 7.58
CA PRO A 117 17.04 -19.31 7.17
C PRO A 117 15.98 -19.96 6.27
N VAL A 118 14.91 -19.24 5.93
CA VAL A 118 13.74 -19.71 5.18
C VAL A 118 13.46 -18.79 4.00
N LEU A 119 12.67 -19.28 3.03
CA LEU A 119 12.23 -18.50 1.89
C LEU A 119 11.50 -17.22 2.35
N LEU A 120 11.84 -16.10 1.72
CA LEU A 120 11.14 -14.82 1.84
C LEU A 120 10.68 -14.39 0.44
N GLU A 121 9.38 -14.37 0.22
CA GLU A 121 8.77 -13.84 -1.01
C GLU A 121 8.26 -12.42 -0.79
N ALA A 122 8.65 -11.49 -1.65
CA ALA A 122 8.06 -10.15 -1.72
C ALA A 122 7.04 -10.12 -2.86
N VAL A 123 5.81 -9.74 -2.56
CA VAL A 123 4.67 -9.80 -3.48
C VAL A 123 4.12 -8.40 -3.72
N ASP A 124 3.96 -8.05 -4.99
CA ASP A 124 3.35 -6.79 -5.40
C ASP A 124 1.84 -6.84 -5.19
N SER A 125 1.33 -5.84 -4.47
CA SER A 125 -0.10 -5.66 -4.18
C SER A 125 -0.43 -4.16 -4.17
N ASN A 126 0.29 -3.39 -4.99
CA ASN A 126 0.27 -1.92 -4.96
C ASN A 126 -0.79 -1.29 -5.87
N GLY A 127 -0.95 -1.81 -7.09
CA GLY A 127 -1.77 -1.23 -8.16
C GLY A 127 -2.37 -2.31 -9.06
N LEU A 128 -3.05 -1.90 -10.13
CA LEU A 128 -3.66 -2.81 -11.10
C LEU A 128 -2.62 -3.40 -12.07
N LEU A 129 -1.56 -2.64 -12.38
CA LEU A 129 -0.44 -3.14 -13.17
C LEU A 129 0.67 -3.63 -12.22
N PRO A 130 1.14 -4.88 -12.36
CA PRO A 130 2.33 -5.33 -11.66
C PRO A 130 3.53 -4.43 -12.00
N MET A 131 4.28 -3.97 -11.00
CA MET A 131 5.42 -3.06 -11.17
C MET A 131 6.47 -3.61 -12.13
N ARG A 132 6.61 -4.95 -12.18
CA ARG A 132 7.55 -5.66 -13.05
C ARG A 132 7.05 -5.85 -14.48
N ALA A 133 5.81 -5.47 -14.80
CA ALA A 133 5.30 -5.53 -16.16
C ALA A 133 6.03 -4.54 -17.07
N ALA A 134 6.47 -3.40 -16.53
CA ALA A 134 7.29 -2.42 -17.24
C ALA A 134 8.79 -2.75 -17.13
N ASP A 135 9.48 -2.76 -18.27
CA ASP A 135 10.92 -3.04 -18.39
C ASP A 135 11.80 -1.77 -18.51
N GLN A 136 11.17 -0.59 -18.54
CA GLN A 136 11.83 0.70 -18.68
C GLN A 136 11.15 1.80 -17.86
N ILE A 137 11.85 2.92 -17.69
CA ILE A 137 11.30 4.17 -17.11
C ILE A 137 10.51 4.90 -18.19
N PHE A 138 9.28 5.30 -17.87
CA PHE A 138 8.49 6.17 -18.73
C PHE A 138 8.65 7.64 -18.31
N PRO A 139 9.07 8.55 -19.21
CA PRO A 139 9.36 9.94 -18.84
C PRO A 139 8.09 10.79 -18.67
N THR A 140 6.94 10.33 -19.15
CA THR A 140 5.67 11.08 -19.11
C THR A 140 4.48 10.16 -18.87
N ALA A 141 3.43 10.70 -18.26
CA ALA A 141 2.16 10.01 -18.11
C ALA A 141 1.56 9.58 -19.45
N TYR A 142 1.75 10.36 -20.52
CA TYR A 142 1.31 9.97 -21.86
C TYR A 142 1.97 8.68 -22.35
N ALA A 143 3.30 8.59 -22.24
CA ALA A 143 4.05 7.41 -22.68
C ALA A 143 3.69 6.18 -21.83
N PHE A 144 3.60 6.35 -20.50
CA PHE A 144 3.21 5.28 -19.58
C PHE A 144 1.77 4.82 -19.84
N ARG A 145 0.81 5.73 -20.03
CA ARG A 145 -0.59 5.39 -20.32
C ARG A 145 -0.71 4.54 -21.58
N ARG A 146 0.01 4.90 -22.64
CA ARG A 146 0.01 4.10 -23.89
C ARG A 146 0.55 2.68 -23.66
N PHE A 147 1.54 2.52 -22.80
CA PHE A 147 2.05 1.21 -22.40
C PHE A 147 1.03 0.45 -21.54
N LEU A 148 0.51 1.10 -20.50
CA LEU A 148 -0.50 0.56 -19.59
C LEU A 148 -1.73 0.05 -20.34
N GLN A 149 -2.30 0.83 -21.25
CA GLN A 149 -3.48 0.44 -22.02
C GLN A 149 -3.25 -0.77 -22.95
N LYS A 150 -1.99 -1.08 -23.27
CA LYS A 150 -1.62 -2.27 -24.04
C LYS A 150 -1.40 -3.52 -23.18
N GLN A 151 -1.00 -3.33 -21.93
CA GLN A 151 -0.56 -4.39 -21.04
C GLN A 151 -1.54 -4.71 -19.93
N LEU A 152 -2.44 -3.80 -19.58
CA LEU A 152 -3.26 -3.93 -18.37
C LEU A 152 -4.38 -4.96 -18.51
N THR A 153 -4.94 -5.17 -19.71
CA THR A 153 -6.12 -6.03 -19.91
C THR A 153 -5.99 -7.45 -19.32
N PRO A 154 -4.88 -8.20 -19.53
CA PRO A 154 -4.69 -9.51 -18.90
C PRO A 154 -4.61 -9.47 -17.36
N HIS A 155 -4.24 -8.32 -16.78
CA HIS A 155 -4.11 -8.16 -15.33
C HIS A 155 -5.43 -7.73 -14.67
N LEU A 156 -6.39 -7.17 -15.42
CA LEU A 156 -7.71 -6.79 -14.86
C LEU A 156 -8.56 -8.00 -14.45
N THR A 157 -8.24 -9.19 -14.95
CA THR A 157 -8.91 -10.44 -14.55
C THR A 157 -8.22 -11.15 -13.39
N ASP A 158 -6.98 -10.79 -13.09
CA ASP A 158 -6.25 -11.31 -11.94
C ASP A 158 -6.42 -10.32 -10.78
N CYS A 159 -7.32 -10.66 -9.85
CA CYS A 159 -7.67 -9.78 -8.74
C CYS A 159 -7.38 -10.51 -7.43
N PRO A 160 -6.89 -9.78 -6.42
CA PRO A 160 -6.70 -10.38 -5.11
C PRO A 160 -8.06 -10.71 -4.49
N THR A 161 -8.11 -11.75 -3.66
CA THR A 161 -9.35 -12.20 -3.05
C THR A 161 -9.96 -11.08 -2.18
N PRO A 162 -11.26 -10.77 -2.31
CA PRO A 162 -11.89 -9.73 -1.50
C PRO A 162 -11.82 -10.01 0.01
N GLN A 163 -12.08 -11.25 0.43
CA GLN A 163 -12.08 -11.69 1.83
C GLN A 163 -11.25 -12.97 2.00
N PRO A 164 -9.91 -12.88 1.93
CA PRO A 164 -9.03 -14.04 1.85
C PRO A 164 -9.01 -14.89 3.14
N LEU A 165 -9.25 -14.27 4.29
CA LEU A 165 -9.19 -14.95 5.60
C LEU A 165 -10.40 -15.84 5.93
N ALA A 166 -11.48 -15.73 5.17
CA ALA A 166 -12.71 -16.49 5.40
C ALA A 166 -12.57 -18.00 5.07
N ASP A 167 -11.46 -18.40 4.44
CA ASP A 167 -11.20 -19.80 4.07
C ASP A 167 -11.07 -20.70 5.32
N PRO A 168 -11.99 -21.67 5.52
CA PRO A 168 -11.95 -22.57 6.67
C PRO A 168 -10.86 -23.65 6.57
N ALA A 169 -10.28 -23.88 5.39
CA ALA A 169 -9.24 -24.90 5.18
C ALA A 169 -7.87 -24.48 5.69
N ILE A 170 -7.68 -23.20 6.02
CA ILE A 170 -6.40 -22.67 6.50
C ILE A 170 -6.22 -23.03 7.99
N PRO A 171 -5.15 -23.71 8.40
CA PRO A 171 -4.93 -24.01 9.81
C PRO A 171 -4.84 -22.73 10.66
N ARG A 172 -5.42 -22.76 11.86
CA ARG A 172 -5.44 -21.61 12.78
C ARG A 172 -4.37 -21.74 13.85
N LEU A 173 -3.72 -20.63 14.17
CA LEU A 173 -2.83 -20.54 15.33
C LEU A 173 -3.68 -20.14 16.55
N SER A 174 -3.74 -21.01 17.56
CA SER A 174 -4.59 -20.81 18.74
C SER A 174 -4.12 -19.66 19.64
N GLN A 175 -2.81 -19.42 19.70
CA GLN A 175 -2.20 -18.40 20.54
C GLN A 175 -0.97 -17.81 19.88
N LEU A 176 -0.71 -16.52 20.13
CA LEU A 176 0.53 -15.90 19.68
C LEU A 176 1.74 -16.57 20.38
N PRO A 177 2.89 -16.70 19.69
CA PRO A 177 4.09 -17.24 20.30
C PRO A 177 4.54 -16.45 21.54
N ASP A 178 4.95 -17.17 22.58
CA ASP A 178 5.55 -16.66 23.82
C ASP A 178 6.78 -15.76 23.61
N LEU A 179 7.43 -15.85 22.45
CA LEU A 179 8.56 -14.97 22.09
C LEU A 179 8.22 -13.47 22.22
N PHE A 180 6.95 -13.07 22.06
CA PHE A 180 6.54 -11.66 22.22
C PHE A 180 6.69 -11.15 23.65
N GLU A 181 6.86 -12.02 24.66
CA GLU A 181 7.25 -11.62 26.01
C GLU A 181 8.69 -11.08 26.07
N ARG A 182 9.59 -11.60 25.21
CA ARG A 182 10.99 -11.17 25.12
C ARG A 182 11.19 -9.95 24.21
N TRP A 183 10.29 -9.76 23.24
CA TRP A 183 10.26 -8.59 22.34
C TRP A 183 9.01 -7.75 22.62
N PRO A 184 9.00 -6.96 23.72
CA PRO A 184 7.84 -6.15 24.07
C PRO A 184 7.53 -5.15 22.96
N GLY A 185 6.24 -4.99 22.67
CA GLY A 185 5.77 -4.12 21.58
C GLY A 185 4.43 -4.57 20.99
N LEU A 186 4.02 -5.81 21.25
CA LEU A 186 2.68 -6.30 20.92
C LEU A 186 1.64 -5.39 21.57
N CYS A 187 0.76 -4.81 20.76
CA CYS A 187 -0.29 -3.92 21.25
C CYS A 187 -1.50 -4.73 21.72
N SER A 188 -2.00 -4.38 22.91
CA SER A 188 -3.29 -4.84 23.41
C SER A 188 -4.46 -4.18 22.66
N ASP A 189 -5.67 -4.74 22.79
CA ASP A 189 -6.88 -4.13 22.23
C ASP A 189 -7.12 -2.70 22.75
N GLY A 190 -6.79 -2.43 24.02
CA GLY A 190 -6.87 -1.08 24.59
C GLY A 190 -5.90 -0.10 23.94
N GLU A 191 -4.64 -0.50 23.73
CA GLU A 191 -3.64 0.32 23.06
C GLU A 191 -3.96 0.59 21.59
N LEU A 192 -4.57 -0.38 20.90
CA LEU A 192 -5.05 -0.22 19.52
C LEU A 192 -6.30 0.68 19.44
N ALA A 193 -7.19 0.60 20.43
CA ALA A 193 -8.41 1.40 20.49
C ALA A 193 -8.12 2.89 20.77
N ASP A 194 -7.16 3.18 21.65
CA ASP A 194 -6.70 4.53 21.97
C ASP A 194 -5.17 4.64 21.85
N PRO A 195 -4.65 4.84 20.62
CA PRO A 195 -3.23 5.10 20.45
C PRO A 195 -2.78 6.38 21.16
N THR A 196 -3.66 7.39 21.26
CA THR A 196 -3.27 8.71 21.74
C THR A 196 -2.81 8.71 23.19
N GLY A 197 -3.38 7.81 24.01
CA GLY A 197 -3.08 7.67 25.42
C GLY A 197 -1.66 7.20 25.75
N TRP A 198 -0.90 6.67 24.78
CA TRP A 198 0.44 6.13 25.04
C TRP A 198 1.51 6.52 24.01
N LEU A 199 1.16 7.20 22.91
CA LEU A 199 2.14 7.63 21.90
C LEU A 199 3.26 8.54 22.44
N ASP A 200 3.03 9.25 23.56
CA ASP A 200 4.06 10.06 24.22
C ASP A 200 5.21 9.23 24.80
N THR A 201 5.01 7.91 24.96
CA THR A 201 6.03 6.98 25.47
C THR A 201 7.01 6.50 24.39
N ILE A 202 6.73 6.76 23.11
CA ILE A 202 7.53 6.31 21.98
C ILE A 202 8.45 7.45 21.51
N PRO A 203 9.73 7.18 21.17
CA PRO A 203 10.66 8.19 20.67
C PRO A 203 10.42 8.53 19.19
N ILE A 204 9.28 9.16 18.91
CA ILE A 204 8.88 9.69 17.61
C ILE A 204 8.70 11.22 17.68
N ASP A 205 8.63 11.88 16.53
CA ASP A 205 8.39 13.33 16.49
C ASP A 205 6.99 13.67 17.04
N GLN A 206 6.97 14.22 18.26
CA GLN A 206 5.75 14.62 18.97
C GLN A 206 5.20 15.98 18.52
N SER A 207 5.98 16.76 17.73
CA SER A 207 5.56 18.07 17.26
C SER A 207 4.51 17.97 16.14
N VAL A 208 4.57 16.91 15.34
CA VAL A 208 3.60 16.64 14.27
C VAL A 208 2.42 15.85 14.83
N ARG A 209 1.43 16.61 15.33
CA ARG A 209 0.20 16.08 15.96
C ARG A 209 -0.68 15.30 15.00
N GLU A 210 -1.52 14.45 15.59
CA GLU A 210 -2.55 13.64 14.96
C GLU A 210 -3.39 14.44 13.98
N THR A 211 -3.89 13.74 12.95
CA THR A 211 -4.80 14.32 11.96
C THR A 211 -6.24 14.08 12.39
N ILE A 212 -7.16 14.85 11.80
CA ILE A 212 -8.61 14.64 11.95
C ILE A 212 -9.10 13.35 11.26
N TYR A 213 -8.30 12.78 10.36
CA TYR A 213 -8.64 11.55 9.67
C TYR A 213 -8.34 10.32 10.54
N THR A 214 -9.28 9.40 10.60
CA THR A 214 -9.08 8.09 11.22
C THR A 214 -8.40 7.14 10.22
N GLY A 215 -7.33 6.48 10.65
CA GLY A 215 -6.70 5.41 9.88
C GLY A 215 -7.52 4.12 9.81
N GLY A 216 -7.04 3.17 9.02
CA GLY A 216 -7.66 1.85 8.86
C GLY A 216 -8.61 1.70 7.68
N ALA A 217 -8.89 0.43 7.37
CA ALA A 217 -9.68 0.01 6.21
C ALA A 217 -11.15 0.44 6.32
N VAL A 218 -11.70 0.51 7.54
CA VAL A 218 -13.09 0.94 7.75
C VAL A 218 -13.28 2.39 7.35
N ALA A 219 -12.42 3.28 7.84
CA ALA A 219 -12.44 4.70 7.49
C ALA A 219 -12.12 4.93 6.00
N ALA A 220 -11.20 4.14 5.42
CA ALA A 220 -10.88 4.20 4.00
C ALA A 220 -12.11 3.91 3.11
N ARG A 221 -12.89 2.87 3.44
CA ARG A 221 -14.11 2.51 2.71
C ARG A 221 -15.21 3.55 2.86
N GLN A 222 -15.34 4.17 4.03
CA GLN A 222 -16.26 5.28 4.23
C GLN A 222 -15.89 6.49 3.35
N CYS A 223 -14.59 6.82 3.28
CA CYS A 223 -14.07 7.86 2.39
C CYS A 223 -14.32 7.53 0.91
N LEU A 224 -14.09 6.28 0.49
CA LEU A 224 -14.38 5.82 -0.87
C LEU A 224 -15.87 5.93 -1.20
N SER A 225 -16.74 5.44 -0.32
CA SER A 225 -18.19 5.50 -0.52
C SER A 225 -18.67 6.95 -0.65
N LEU A 226 -18.17 7.86 0.19
CA LEU A 226 -18.50 9.28 0.11
C LEU A 226 -18.05 9.87 -1.24
N PHE A 227 -16.82 9.57 -1.67
CA PHE A 227 -16.31 10.04 -2.95
C PHE A 227 -17.17 9.56 -4.12
N LEU A 228 -17.39 8.24 -4.23
CA LEU A 228 -18.13 7.63 -5.33
C LEU A 228 -19.58 8.12 -5.42
N THR A 229 -20.24 8.32 -4.27
CA THR A 229 -21.67 8.70 -4.22
C THR A 229 -21.92 10.21 -4.28
N ARG A 230 -20.97 11.05 -3.84
CA ARG A 230 -21.20 12.51 -3.70
C ARG A 230 -20.28 13.38 -4.53
N LYS A 231 -19.08 12.92 -4.87
CA LYS A 231 -18.02 13.77 -5.45
C LYS A 231 -17.61 13.36 -6.85
N LEU A 232 -17.66 12.05 -7.18
CA LEU A 232 -17.17 11.54 -8.46
C LEU A 232 -17.79 12.25 -9.66
N ALA A 233 -19.10 12.49 -9.68
CA ALA A 233 -19.77 13.13 -10.82
C ALA A 233 -19.12 14.47 -11.22
N ARG A 234 -18.69 15.28 -10.25
CA ARG A 234 -18.05 16.59 -10.43
C ARG A 234 -16.53 16.52 -10.56
N TYR A 235 -15.92 15.37 -10.24
CA TYR A 235 -14.46 15.22 -10.18
C TYR A 235 -13.79 15.54 -11.52
N GLY A 236 -14.35 15.10 -12.64
CA GLY A 236 -13.76 15.31 -13.97
C GLY A 236 -13.51 16.78 -14.29
N GLU A 237 -14.49 17.63 -13.98
CA GLU A 237 -14.49 19.06 -14.28
C GLU A 237 -13.78 19.88 -13.20
N GLU A 238 -14.04 19.58 -11.93
CA GLU A 238 -13.70 20.48 -10.81
C GLU A 238 -12.43 20.07 -10.04
N ARG A 239 -11.77 18.93 -10.35
CA ARG A 239 -10.62 18.44 -9.55
C ARG A 239 -9.43 19.39 -9.43
N ASN A 240 -9.31 20.35 -10.35
CA ASN A 240 -8.23 21.34 -10.34
C ASN A 240 -8.61 22.60 -9.54
N GLU A 241 -9.83 22.66 -9.00
CA GLU A 241 -10.34 23.75 -8.17
C GLU A 241 -10.12 23.38 -6.69
N PRO A 242 -9.17 24.01 -5.99
CA PRO A 242 -8.87 23.65 -4.60
C PRO A 242 -10.05 23.82 -3.64
N ASP A 243 -10.97 24.74 -3.94
CA ASP A 243 -12.12 25.09 -3.10
C ASP A 243 -13.36 24.22 -3.37
N ALA A 244 -13.37 23.41 -4.43
CA ALA A 244 -14.54 22.63 -4.84
C ALA A 244 -14.82 21.40 -3.97
N ASP A 245 -13.84 20.97 -3.14
CA ASP A 245 -13.87 19.76 -2.30
C ASP A 245 -14.34 18.48 -3.04
N VAL A 246 -13.92 18.31 -4.30
CA VAL A 246 -14.29 17.14 -5.12
C VAL A 246 -13.26 16.02 -5.14
N ALA A 247 -12.04 16.25 -4.62
CA ALA A 247 -11.00 15.23 -4.57
C ALA A 247 -11.44 14.03 -3.71
N SER A 248 -10.93 12.83 -4.04
CA SER A 248 -11.33 11.61 -3.33
C SER A 248 -10.93 11.59 -1.86
N GLY A 249 -9.85 12.30 -1.49
CA GLY A 249 -9.28 12.25 -0.15
C GLY A 249 -8.59 10.92 0.19
N LEU A 250 -8.56 9.95 -0.72
CA LEU A 250 -8.10 8.57 -0.45
C LEU A 250 -6.58 8.44 -0.25
N SER A 251 -5.79 9.47 -0.54
CA SER A 251 -4.33 9.38 -0.58
C SER A 251 -3.69 8.91 0.74
N PRO A 252 -4.14 9.28 1.96
CA PRO A 252 -3.54 8.77 3.19
C PRO A 252 -3.75 7.26 3.35
N TRP A 253 -4.94 6.76 3.02
CA TRP A 253 -5.27 5.34 3.12
C TRP A 253 -4.59 4.51 2.01
N LEU A 254 -4.48 5.04 0.80
CA LEU A 254 -3.72 4.39 -0.29
C LEU A 254 -2.21 4.37 0.00
N HIS A 255 -1.67 5.41 0.65
CA HIS A 255 -0.25 5.49 1.02
C HIS A 255 0.12 4.44 2.07
N PHE A 256 -0.69 4.29 3.12
CA PHE A 256 -0.48 3.28 4.16
C PHE A 256 -1.07 1.90 3.84
N GLY A 257 -1.65 1.74 2.65
CA GLY A 257 -2.18 0.46 2.18
C GLY A 257 -3.43 -0.02 2.92
N HIS A 258 -4.17 0.87 3.57
CA HIS A 258 -5.43 0.58 4.27
C HIS A 258 -6.59 0.23 3.31
N ILE A 259 -6.48 0.60 2.03
CA ILE A 259 -7.42 0.22 0.97
C ILE A 259 -6.67 -0.17 -0.31
N SER A 260 -7.18 -1.17 -1.02
CA SER A 260 -6.59 -1.64 -2.28
C SER A 260 -7.04 -0.80 -3.46
N VAL A 261 -6.15 -0.60 -4.44
CA VAL A 261 -6.58 -0.06 -5.75
C VAL A 261 -7.56 -1.01 -6.45
N HIS A 262 -7.41 -2.33 -6.28
CA HIS A 262 -8.38 -3.29 -6.82
C HIS A 262 -9.76 -3.13 -6.19
N GLU A 263 -9.83 -2.83 -4.89
CA GLU A 263 -11.11 -2.59 -4.19
C GLU A 263 -11.77 -1.29 -4.67
N VAL A 264 -10.98 -0.22 -4.81
CA VAL A 264 -11.47 1.06 -5.36
C VAL A 264 -11.95 0.87 -6.80
N PHE A 265 -11.16 0.19 -7.64
CA PHE A 265 -11.51 -0.08 -9.02
C PHE A 265 -12.76 -0.94 -9.15
N GLN A 266 -12.89 -1.99 -8.33
CA GLN A 266 -14.07 -2.85 -8.35
C GLN A 266 -15.34 -2.07 -8.01
N GLN A 267 -15.34 -1.27 -6.95
CA GLN A 267 -16.53 -0.49 -6.57
C GLN A 267 -16.88 0.57 -7.63
N LEU A 268 -15.88 1.21 -8.24
CA LEU A 268 -16.09 2.13 -9.35
C LEU A 268 -16.67 1.41 -10.56
N ALA A 269 -16.10 0.26 -10.94
CA ALA A 269 -16.56 -0.54 -12.07
C ALA A 269 -18.00 -1.02 -11.88
N GLU A 270 -18.37 -1.43 -10.66
CA GLU A 270 -19.76 -1.78 -10.31
C GLU A 270 -20.72 -0.59 -10.49
N GLN A 271 -20.35 0.61 -10.00
CA GLN A 271 -21.14 1.83 -10.16
C GLN A 271 -21.31 2.24 -11.62
N GLU A 272 -20.24 2.12 -12.42
CA GLU A 272 -20.24 2.42 -13.86
C GLU A 272 -20.85 1.29 -14.71
N LYS A 273 -21.33 0.19 -14.08
CA LYS A 273 -21.84 -1.03 -14.76
C LYS A 273 -20.85 -1.58 -15.79
N TRP A 274 -19.57 -1.50 -15.45
CA TRP A 274 -18.47 -1.76 -16.35
C TRP A 274 -18.04 -3.22 -16.36
N ASN A 275 -17.54 -3.69 -17.50
CA ASN A 275 -16.82 -4.96 -17.64
C ASN A 275 -15.72 -4.83 -18.70
N THR A 276 -14.80 -5.80 -18.76
CA THR A 276 -13.64 -5.79 -19.69
C THR A 276 -14.03 -5.73 -21.17
N GLY A 277 -15.26 -6.10 -21.54
CA GLY A 277 -15.77 -5.98 -22.91
C GLY A 277 -16.01 -4.53 -23.37
N LEU A 278 -16.01 -3.56 -22.45
CA LEU A 278 -16.12 -2.13 -22.76
C LEU A 278 -14.77 -1.48 -23.08
N LEU A 279 -13.65 -2.18 -22.89
CA LEU A 279 -12.33 -1.67 -23.21
C LEU A 279 -12.18 -1.42 -24.71
N ALA A 280 -11.64 -0.26 -25.07
CA ALA A 280 -11.24 0.00 -26.44
C ALA A 280 -10.08 -0.91 -26.86
N ASP A 281 -10.01 -1.25 -28.15
CA ASP A 281 -8.97 -2.13 -28.72
C ASP A 281 -7.56 -1.62 -28.35
N PRO A 282 -6.78 -2.41 -27.58
CA PRO A 282 -5.42 -2.06 -27.19
C PRO A 282 -4.48 -1.81 -28.38
N LYS A 283 -4.78 -2.34 -29.57
CA LYS A 283 -4.01 -2.07 -30.80
C LYS A 283 -4.26 -0.68 -31.35
N GLN A 284 -5.41 -0.09 -31.07
CA GLN A 284 -5.82 1.24 -31.54
C GLN A 284 -5.48 2.35 -30.54
N THR A 285 -5.13 1.99 -29.31
CA THR A 285 -4.85 2.98 -28.27
C THR A 285 -3.60 3.82 -28.54
N ARG A 286 -3.73 5.13 -28.32
CA ARG A 286 -2.69 6.14 -28.49
C ARG A 286 -2.31 6.84 -27.18
N GLY A 287 -2.71 6.33 -26.01
CA GLY A 287 -2.43 6.97 -24.72
C GLY A 287 -3.37 8.13 -24.38
N SER A 288 -4.59 8.13 -24.94
CA SER A 288 -5.66 9.08 -24.58
C SER A 288 -6.06 8.88 -23.12
N ARG A 289 -6.37 9.99 -22.43
CA ARG A 289 -6.90 9.96 -21.06
C ARG A 289 -8.30 9.35 -20.98
N ASN A 290 -9.09 9.56 -22.02
CA ASN A 290 -10.49 9.16 -22.09
C ASN A 290 -10.75 8.20 -23.25
N GLY A 291 -11.78 7.36 -23.09
CA GLY A 291 -12.35 6.47 -24.09
C GLY A 291 -11.71 5.08 -24.15
N TRP A 292 -10.65 4.82 -23.37
CA TRP A 292 -10.07 3.46 -23.34
C TRP A 292 -10.82 2.56 -22.36
N TRP A 293 -11.20 3.10 -21.20
CA TRP A 293 -11.96 2.33 -20.21
C TRP A 293 -13.39 2.12 -20.70
N GLY A 294 -14.00 3.11 -21.35
CA GLY A 294 -15.42 3.05 -21.69
C GLY A 294 -16.31 3.33 -20.47
N MET A 295 -15.81 4.18 -19.56
CA MET A 295 -16.55 4.69 -18.39
C MET A 295 -16.92 6.18 -18.61
N SER A 296 -17.63 6.78 -17.67
CA SER A 296 -17.87 8.24 -17.68
C SER A 296 -16.57 9.04 -17.65
N GLU A 297 -16.60 10.28 -18.14
CA GLU A 297 -15.41 11.15 -18.17
C GLU A 297 -14.82 11.39 -16.78
N SER A 298 -15.67 11.55 -15.77
CA SER A 298 -15.23 11.70 -14.38
C SER A 298 -14.58 10.43 -13.83
N ALA A 299 -15.08 9.24 -14.17
CA ALA A 299 -14.46 7.98 -13.79
C ALA A 299 -13.10 7.78 -14.49
N GLU A 300 -13.01 8.05 -15.79
CA GLU A 300 -11.73 7.95 -16.52
C GLU A 300 -10.71 8.99 -16.05
N SER A 301 -11.14 10.21 -15.72
CA SER A 301 -10.29 11.24 -15.10
C SER A 301 -9.76 10.76 -13.74
N PHE A 302 -10.60 10.12 -12.92
CA PHE A 302 -10.17 9.55 -11.64
C PHE A 302 -9.20 8.37 -11.83
N LEU A 303 -9.45 7.49 -12.80
CA LEU A 303 -8.56 6.37 -13.12
C LEU A 303 -7.22 6.82 -13.72
N ASP A 304 -7.17 7.96 -14.42
CA ASP A 304 -5.90 8.56 -14.85
C ASP A 304 -5.03 8.89 -13.63
N GLU A 305 -5.60 9.44 -12.57
CA GLU A 305 -4.86 9.77 -11.34
C GLU A 305 -4.57 8.51 -10.49
N LEU A 306 -5.57 7.66 -10.25
CA LEU A 306 -5.47 6.48 -9.39
C LEU A 306 -4.55 5.38 -9.96
N VAL A 307 -4.58 5.20 -11.28
CA VAL A 307 -3.85 4.13 -11.97
C VAL A 307 -2.66 4.71 -12.73
N THR A 308 -2.88 5.61 -13.71
CA THR A 308 -1.78 6.08 -14.58
C THR A 308 -0.73 6.87 -13.82
N TRP A 309 -1.10 7.93 -13.11
CA TRP A 309 -0.14 8.79 -12.40
C TRP A 309 0.49 8.11 -11.19
N ARG A 310 -0.33 7.40 -10.39
CA ARG A 310 0.17 6.67 -9.23
C ARG A 310 1.15 5.57 -9.63
N GLU A 311 0.82 4.76 -10.63
CA GLU A 311 1.69 3.65 -11.06
C GLU A 311 2.88 4.13 -11.89
N LEU A 312 2.81 5.30 -12.54
CA LEU A 312 3.99 5.95 -13.09
C LEU A 312 5.01 6.28 -11.97
N GLY A 313 4.53 6.73 -10.81
CA GLY A 313 5.37 6.94 -9.63
C GLY A 313 6.07 5.65 -9.18
N PHE A 314 5.34 4.53 -9.15
CA PHE A 314 5.92 3.22 -8.85
C PHE A 314 6.90 2.74 -9.93
N ASN A 315 6.58 2.93 -11.21
CA ASN A 315 7.48 2.62 -12.33
C ASN A 315 8.82 3.33 -12.13
N MET A 316 8.80 4.63 -11.82
CA MET A 316 10.03 5.39 -11.57
C MET A 316 10.82 4.81 -10.39
N CYS A 317 10.16 4.64 -9.24
CA CYS A 317 10.83 4.16 -8.02
C CYS A 317 11.37 2.74 -8.15
N TRP A 318 10.68 1.88 -8.90
CA TRP A 318 11.09 0.50 -9.17
C TRP A 318 12.33 0.45 -10.06
N GLN A 319 12.36 1.26 -11.11
CA GLN A 319 13.41 1.24 -12.13
C GLN A 319 14.67 2.02 -11.73
N ASP A 320 14.54 3.17 -11.05
CA ASP A 320 15.69 3.94 -10.56
C ASP A 320 15.69 4.04 -9.03
N ARG A 321 16.59 3.29 -8.40
CA ARG A 321 16.80 3.29 -6.94
C ARG A 321 17.29 4.62 -6.37
N ARG A 322 17.64 5.58 -7.21
CA ARG A 322 18.05 6.95 -6.84
C ARG A 322 16.90 7.94 -7.00
N TYR A 323 15.66 7.48 -7.10
CA TYR A 323 14.47 8.33 -7.30
C TYR A 323 14.34 9.52 -6.34
N ASP A 324 14.97 9.44 -5.16
CA ASP A 324 15.00 10.47 -4.14
C ASP A 324 16.24 11.37 -4.20
N ARG A 325 17.00 11.32 -5.31
CA ARG A 325 18.27 12.03 -5.49
C ARG A 325 18.22 12.97 -6.67
N TRP A 326 19.10 13.98 -6.63
CA TRP A 326 19.25 14.94 -7.72
C TRP A 326 19.56 14.26 -9.06
N GLU A 327 20.31 13.16 -9.02
CA GLU A 327 20.76 12.41 -10.19
C GLU A 327 19.65 11.71 -10.97
N SER A 328 18.47 11.47 -10.37
CA SER A 328 17.32 10.89 -11.07
C SER A 328 16.53 11.92 -11.88
N ILE A 329 16.83 13.22 -11.72
CA ILE A 329 16.19 14.27 -12.51
C ILE A 329 16.69 14.21 -13.96
N PRO A 330 15.80 14.32 -14.97
CA PRO A 330 16.19 14.32 -16.37
C PRO A 330 17.29 15.36 -16.70
N ASP A 331 18.22 15.00 -17.57
CA ASP A 331 19.39 15.82 -17.92
C ASP A 331 19.05 17.26 -18.32
N TRP A 332 17.98 17.45 -19.10
CA TRP A 332 17.55 18.77 -19.55
C TRP A 332 17.13 19.67 -18.37
N ALA A 333 16.52 19.10 -17.34
CA ALA A 333 16.12 19.81 -16.13
C ALA A 333 17.31 20.06 -15.20
N ARG A 334 18.33 19.19 -15.21
CA ARG A 334 19.59 19.40 -14.47
C ARG A 334 20.54 20.40 -15.13
N LYS A 335 20.46 20.60 -16.45
CA LYS A 335 21.28 21.56 -17.21
C LYS A 335 20.72 22.99 -17.21
N ASN A 336 19.42 23.17 -17.01
CA ASN A 336 18.75 24.48 -16.94
C ASN A 336 18.78 25.25 -15.58
N PRO A 337 19.18 24.73 -14.41
CA PRO A 337 19.17 25.51 -13.15
C PRO A 337 20.17 26.67 -13.15
N ALA A 338 21.26 26.55 -13.92
CA ALA A 338 22.30 27.57 -14.00
C ALA A 338 21.86 28.87 -14.70
N ARG A 339 20.74 28.87 -15.44
CA ARG A 339 20.18 30.09 -16.06
C ARG A 339 19.29 30.91 -15.12
N THR A 340 18.82 30.34 -14.02
CA THR A 340 17.87 30.98 -13.08
C THR A 340 18.45 31.25 -11.69
N LEU A 341 19.63 30.72 -11.36
CA LEU A 341 20.32 30.98 -10.08
C LEU A 341 21.03 32.34 -10.01
N HIS A 342 21.15 33.04 -11.13
CA HIS A 342 21.46 34.47 -11.16
C HIS A 342 20.16 35.24 -11.37
N GLY A 343 19.37 35.40 -10.30
CA GLY A 343 18.38 36.48 -10.25
C GLY A 343 19.07 37.83 -10.52
N PRO A 344 18.34 38.86 -11.01
CA PRO A 344 18.94 40.16 -11.29
C PRO A 344 19.69 40.64 -10.04
N GLN A 345 20.97 40.96 -10.19
CA GLN A 345 21.71 41.70 -9.16
C GLN A 345 20.97 43.03 -8.97
N ALA A 346 20.49 43.27 -7.75
CA ALA A 346 19.84 44.51 -7.34
C ALA A 346 20.83 45.69 -7.33
#